data_AF-A0A0A7BWP5-F1
#
_entry.id   AF-A0A0A7BWP5-F1
#
_cell.length_a   1.000
_cell.length_b   1.000
_cell.length_c   1.000
_cell.angle_alpha   90.00
_cell.angle_beta   90.00
_cell.angle_gamma   90.00
#
_symmetry.space_group_name_H-M   'P 1'
#
loop_
_entity.id
_entity.type
_entity.pdbx_description
1 polymer ?
#
loop_
_entity_poly.entity_id
_entity_poly.type
_entity_poly.pdbx_seq_one_letter_code
_entity_poly.pdbx_strand_id
1 'polypeptide(L)'
;FDIDEGKRCYNLPTIKNEVYLIRGIFPSGELSNSSFYVTIGVTQLGAVISSRLQDLGIEGVFRATKDYIDFCLVKEEVNPYISRLELRPLPEEYIHGLPITVLKLISRNNLKGGEDDI
;
A
#
# COMPACT_ATOMS: atom_id res chain seq x y z
N PHE A 1 -13.55 -9.36 10.50
CA PHE A 1 -13.17 -8.23 9.62
C PHE A 1 -14.13 -8.13 8.44
N ASP A 2 -15.26 -8.82 8.49
CA ASP A 2 -16.11 -9.05 7.34
C ASP A 2 -16.79 -7.75 6.90
N ILE A 3 -16.84 -7.59 5.59
CA ILE A 3 -17.48 -6.48 4.89
C ILE A 3 -18.48 -7.16 3.99
N ASP A 4 -19.76 -6.80 4.03
CA ASP A 4 -20.73 -7.44 3.15
C ASP A 4 -20.50 -6.99 1.70
N GLU A 5 -20.41 -5.67 1.47
CA GLU A 5 -20.05 -5.04 0.20
C GLU A 5 -19.26 -3.73 0.42
N GLY A 6 -18.46 -3.33 -0.58
CA GLY A 6 -17.78 -2.03 -0.59
C GLY A 6 -16.32 -2.07 -0.11
N LYS A 7 -15.93 -1.09 0.71
CA LYS A 7 -14.54 -0.89 1.12
C LYS A 7 -14.40 -0.49 2.59
N ARG A 8 -13.31 -0.92 3.23
CA ARG A 8 -12.90 -0.47 4.56
C ARG A 8 -11.70 0.44 4.42
N CYS A 9 -11.86 1.69 4.86
CA CYS A 9 -10.82 2.70 4.75
C CYS A 9 -10.22 3.03 6.12
N TYR A 10 -8.90 3.15 6.15
CA TYR A 10 -8.13 3.67 7.26
C TYR A 10 -7.76 5.11 6.95
N ASN A 11 -8.23 6.03 7.78
CA ASN A 11 -7.89 7.44 7.68
C ASN A 11 -6.59 7.70 8.44
N LEU A 12 -5.56 8.14 7.73
CA LEU A 12 -4.24 8.39 8.31
C LEU A 12 -3.90 9.89 8.19
N PRO A 13 -3.38 10.51 9.26
CA PRO A 13 -3.04 11.93 9.24
C PRO A 13 -1.83 12.20 8.35
N THR A 14 -1.89 13.27 7.57
CA THR A 14 -0.80 13.75 6.72
C THR A 14 -0.64 15.26 6.86
N ILE A 15 0.50 15.79 6.41
CA ILE A 15 0.71 17.23 6.25
C ILE A 15 0.58 17.53 4.76
N LYS A 16 -0.26 18.51 4.42
CA LYS A 16 -0.46 18.91 3.02
C LYS A 16 0.86 19.30 2.37
N ASN A 17 1.04 18.88 1.11
CA ASN A 17 2.22 19.04 0.26
C ASN A 17 3.45 18.22 0.65
N GLU A 18 3.47 17.58 1.81
CA GLU A 18 4.51 16.62 2.19
C GLU A 18 4.38 15.31 1.42
N VAL A 19 5.50 14.63 1.30
CA VAL A 19 5.61 13.37 0.58
C VAL A 19 5.64 12.22 1.57
N TYR A 20 4.89 11.17 1.27
CA TYR A 20 4.75 10.01 2.14
C TYR A 20 4.93 8.71 1.38
N LEU A 21 5.55 7.74 2.05
CA LEU A 21 5.43 6.32 1.75
C LEU A 21 4.33 5.74 2.61
N ILE A 22 3.46 4.95 1.98
CA ILE A 22 2.44 4.17 2.65
C ILE A 22 2.55 2.72 2.22
N ARG A 23 2.50 1.81 3.19
CA ARG A 23 2.73 0.39 2.98
C ARG A 23 1.69 -0.43 3.74
N GLY A 24 0.94 -1.23 3.00
CA GLY A 24 0.12 -2.30 3.57
C GLY A 24 0.90 -3.62 3.54
N ILE A 25 0.96 -4.30 4.68
CA ILE A 25 1.53 -5.64 4.81
C ILE A 25 0.38 -6.62 5.02
N PHE A 26 0.36 -7.65 4.19
CA PHE A 26 -0.67 -8.66 4.16
C PHE A 26 -0.06 -9.99 4.56
N PRO A 27 -0.63 -10.69 5.57
CA PRO A 27 -0.14 -11.99 5.97
C PRO A 27 -0.22 -12.97 4.80
N SER A 28 0.78 -13.83 4.69
CA SER A 28 0.71 -15.05 3.90
C SER A 28 -0.48 -15.90 4.37
N GLY A 29 -1.16 -16.51 3.41
CA GLY A 29 -2.40 -17.24 3.65
C GLY A 29 -2.50 -18.50 2.79
N GLU A 30 -3.61 -19.20 2.91
CA GLU A 30 -3.90 -20.33 2.03
C GLU A 30 -3.92 -19.87 0.57
N LEU A 31 -3.41 -20.72 -0.32
CA LEU A 31 -3.46 -20.46 -1.76
C LEU A 31 -4.92 -20.50 -2.20
N SER A 32 -5.51 -19.32 -2.35
CA SER A 32 -6.78 -19.10 -3.02
C SER A 32 -6.52 -18.19 -4.21
N ASN A 33 -7.18 -18.45 -5.34
CA ASN A 33 -7.13 -17.56 -6.50
C ASN A 33 -7.94 -16.27 -6.28
N SER A 34 -8.44 -16.07 -5.06
CA SER A 34 -9.21 -14.91 -4.68
C SER A 34 -8.34 -13.71 -4.39
N SER A 35 -8.84 -12.53 -4.74
CA SER A 35 -8.15 -11.28 -4.48
C SER A 35 -9.09 -10.20 -3.97
N PHE A 36 -8.48 -9.15 -3.44
CA PHE A 36 -9.13 -7.89 -3.13
C PHE A 36 -8.20 -6.74 -3.51
N TYR A 37 -8.73 -5.54 -3.69
CA TYR A 37 -7.92 -4.39 -4.12
C TYR A 37 -7.54 -3.46 -2.97
N VAL A 38 -6.44 -2.75 -3.18
CA VAL A 38 -5.95 -1.70 -2.29
C VAL A 38 -5.93 -0.37 -3.02
N THR A 39 -6.47 0.67 -2.39
CA THR A 39 -6.47 2.03 -2.93
C THR A 39 -5.92 3.04 -1.94
N ILE A 40 -5.27 4.09 -2.44
CA ILE A 40 -4.90 5.30 -1.69
C ILE A 40 -5.71 6.47 -2.25
N GLY A 41 -6.56 7.06 -1.42
CA GLY A 41 -7.57 8.02 -1.86
C GLY A 41 -8.47 7.40 -2.93
N VAL A 42 -8.35 7.89 -4.17
CA VAL A 42 -9.07 7.37 -5.34
C VAL A 42 -8.19 6.50 -6.27
N THR A 43 -6.90 6.34 -5.96
CA THR A 43 -5.95 5.65 -6.82
C THR A 43 -5.79 4.20 -6.39
N GLN A 44 -6.01 3.25 -7.30
CA GLN A 44 -5.75 1.83 -7.04
C GLN A 44 -4.25 1.51 -7.13
N LEU A 45 -3.71 0.93 -6.05
CA LEU A 45 -2.32 0.46 -6.03
C LEU A 45 -2.17 -0.96 -6.57
N GLY A 46 -3.14 -1.84 -6.35
CA GLY A 46 -3.06 -3.20 -6.86
C GLY A 46 -3.97 -4.19 -6.16
N ALA A 47 -3.91 -5.42 -6.63
CA ALA A 47 -4.59 -6.56 -6.02
C ALA A 47 -3.67 -7.22 -4.99
N VAL A 48 -4.26 -7.63 -3.87
CA VAL A 48 -3.66 -8.58 -2.93
C VAL A 48 -4.17 -9.95 -3.31
N ILE A 49 -3.25 -10.80 -3.75
CA ILE A 49 -3.53 -12.21 -4.08
C ILE A 49 -2.91 -13.03 -2.95
N SER A 50 -3.70 -13.89 -2.32
CA SER A 50 -3.19 -14.74 -1.25
C SER A 50 -2.10 -15.67 -1.78
N SER A 51 -0.93 -15.62 -1.17
CA SER A 51 0.21 -16.47 -1.52
C SER A 51 0.74 -17.16 -0.27
N ARG A 52 1.16 -18.43 -0.41
CA ARG A 52 1.81 -19.17 0.70
C ARG A 52 3.28 -18.79 0.90
N LEU A 53 3.90 -18.15 -0.09
CA LEU A 53 5.36 -18.10 -0.16
C LEU A 53 5.96 -16.95 0.63
N GLN A 54 5.23 -15.84 0.81
CA GLN A 54 5.70 -14.66 1.53
C GLN A 54 4.54 -13.72 1.86
N ASP A 55 4.74 -12.91 2.90
CA ASP A 55 3.90 -11.76 3.17
C ASP A 55 3.96 -10.79 2.00
N LEU A 56 2.78 -10.33 1.55
CA LEU A 56 2.70 -9.40 0.44
C LEU A 56 2.78 -7.97 0.99
N GLY A 57 3.74 -7.19 0.50
CA GLY A 57 3.82 -5.76 0.75
C GLY A 57 3.32 -4.98 -0.46
N ILE A 58 2.25 -4.21 -0.31
CA ILE A 58 1.86 -3.21 -1.30
C ILE A 58 2.33 -1.84 -0.79
N GLU A 59 3.26 -1.24 -1.53
CA GLU A 59 3.86 0.04 -1.19
C GLU A 59 3.55 1.08 -2.26
N GLY A 60 3.18 2.27 -1.82
CA GLY A 60 3.01 3.44 -2.67
C GLY A 60 3.64 4.68 -2.06
N VAL A 61 3.98 5.62 -2.91
CA VAL A 61 4.55 6.91 -2.54
C VAL A 61 3.65 8.00 -3.12
N PHE A 62 3.24 8.97 -2.32
CA PHE A 62 2.29 10.00 -2.75
C PHE A 62 2.62 11.35 -2.14
N ARG A 63 2.19 12.42 -2.82
CA ARG A 63 2.16 13.76 -2.24
C ARG A 63 0.80 14.00 -1.63
N ALA A 64 0.78 14.34 -0.34
CA ALA A 64 -0.46 14.61 0.36
C ALA A 64 -1.11 15.89 -0.18
N THR A 65 -2.35 15.80 -0.65
CA THR A 65 -3.13 16.97 -1.11
C THR A 65 -4.01 17.55 0.01
N LYS A 66 -4.16 16.81 1.10
CA LYS A 66 -4.96 17.11 2.28
C LYS A 66 -4.17 16.80 3.55
N ASP A 67 -4.76 17.10 4.69
CA ASP A 67 -4.30 16.77 6.05
C ASP A 67 -4.59 15.32 6.45
N TYR A 68 -5.15 14.53 5.54
CA TYR A 68 -5.34 13.09 5.70
C TYR A 68 -5.19 12.37 4.36
N ILE A 69 -4.98 11.06 4.46
CA ILE A 69 -5.12 10.13 3.34
C ILE A 69 -5.94 8.92 3.75
N ASP A 70 -6.76 8.43 2.82
CA ASP A 70 -7.50 7.18 3.02
C ASP A 70 -6.74 6.02 2.38
N PHE A 71 -6.43 4.99 3.15
CA PHE A 71 -5.97 3.70 2.65
C PHE A 71 -7.14 2.72 2.73
N CYS A 72 -7.68 2.30 1.60
CA CYS A 72 -8.86 1.44 1.57
C CYS A 72 -8.54 0.04 1.07
N LEU A 73 -9.12 -0.93 1.75
CA LEU A 73 -9.25 -2.30 1.27
C LEU A 73 -10.63 -2.44 0.62
N VAL A 74 -10.66 -2.76 -0.66
CA VAL A 74 -11.88 -2.90 -1.45
C VAL A 74 -12.19 -4.38 -1.60
N LYS A 75 -13.33 -4.81 -1.08
CA LYS A 75 -13.79 -6.19 -1.19
C LYS A 75 -14.14 -6.50 -2.65
N GLU A 76 -13.69 -7.66 -3.10
CA GLU A 76 -14.11 -8.27 -4.36
C GLU A 76 -14.66 -9.67 -4.03
N GLU A 77 -13.83 -10.70 -4.18
CA GLU A 77 -14.24 -12.10 -3.98
C GLU A 77 -14.19 -12.52 -2.51
N VAL A 78 -13.27 -11.93 -1.75
CA VAL A 78 -13.02 -12.28 -0.35
C VAL A 78 -12.99 -11.06 0.55
N ASN A 79 -13.27 -11.30 1.84
CA ASN A 79 -13.17 -10.26 2.84
C ASN A 79 -11.71 -9.81 2.96
N PRO A 80 -11.43 -8.52 2.78
CA PRO A 80 -10.07 -8.03 2.84
C PRO A 80 -9.53 -8.08 4.27
N TYR A 81 -8.22 -8.23 4.35
CA TYR A 81 -7.49 -8.30 5.61
C TYR A 81 -6.20 -7.48 5.49
N ILE A 82 -5.63 -7.08 6.62
CA ILE A 82 -4.34 -6.38 6.70
C ILE A 82 -3.73 -6.68 8.06
N SER A 83 -2.43 -6.98 8.11
CA SER A 83 -1.73 -7.19 9.39
C SER A 83 -1.11 -5.90 9.90
N ARG A 84 -0.56 -5.09 9.00
CA ARG A 84 0.08 -3.82 9.34
C ARG A 84 -0.10 -2.78 8.25
N LEU A 85 -0.34 -1.55 8.67
CA LEU A 85 -0.36 -0.37 7.84
C LEU A 85 0.68 0.62 8.36
N GLU A 86 1.61 1.01 7.50
CA GLU A 86 2.68 1.94 7.82
C GLU A 86 2.53 3.20 6.97
N LEU A 87 2.69 4.36 7.58
CA LEU A 87 2.77 5.66 6.91
C LEU A 87 4.01 6.38 7.41
N ARG A 88 4.89 6.77 6.48
CA ARG A 88 6.19 7.38 6.80
C ARG A 88 6.47 8.57 5.88
N PRO A 89 6.86 9.73 6.41
CA PRO A 89 7.35 10.84 5.60
C PRO A 89 8.56 10.42 4.76
N LEU A 90 8.65 10.96 3.55
CA LEU A 90 9.78 10.78 2.66
C LEU A 90 10.28 12.15 2.17
N PRO A 91 11.60 12.31 1.97
CA PRO A 91 12.15 13.48 1.32
C PRO A 91 11.54 13.75 -0.08
N GLU A 92 11.37 15.02 -0.44
CA GLU A 92 10.77 15.41 -1.72
C GLU A 92 11.59 14.96 -2.95
N GLU A 93 12.90 14.77 -2.76
CA GLU A 93 13.84 14.29 -3.78
C GLU A 93 13.46 12.96 -4.42
N TYR A 94 12.68 12.12 -3.72
CA TYR A 94 12.19 10.86 -4.28
C TYR A 94 11.10 11.02 -5.36
N ILE A 95 10.47 12.19 -5.45
CA ILE A 95 9.40 12.47 -6.43
C ILE A 95 9.69 13.75 -7.25
N HIS A 96 10.90 14.31 -7.17
CA HIS A 96 11.23 15.56 -7.85
C HIS A 96 10.94 15.50 -9.36
N GLY A 97 10.19 16.48 -9.85
CA GLY A 97 9.90 16.66 -11.29
C GLY A 97 8.75 15.83 -11.85
N LEU A 98 8.14 14.95 -11.05
CA LEU A 98 7.00 14.16 -11.49
C LEU A 98 5.69 14.89 -11.15
N PRO A 99 4.81 15.16 -12.14
CA PRO A 99 3.49 15.78 -11.89
C PRO A 99 2.49 14.81 -11.25
N ILE A 100 2.98 13.80 -10.52
CA ILE A 100 2.25 12.58 -10.20
C ILE A 100 1.79 12.62 -8.75
N THR A 101 0.54 12.26 -8.52
CA THR A 101 -0.10 12.21 -7.20
C THR A 101 0.27 10.96 -6.41
N VAL A 102 0.42 9.81 -7.07
CA VAL A 102 0.75 8.51 -6.44
C VAL A 102 1.64 7.65 -7.36
N LEU A 103 2.68 7.06 -6.79
CA LEU A 103 3.60 6.09 -7.39
C LEU A 103 3.44 4.75 -6.68
N LYS A 104 3.58 3.64 -7.41
CA LYS A 104 3.60 2.28 -6.86
C LYS A 104 5.01 1.71 -6.91
N LEU A 105 5.46 1.08 -5.83
CA LEU A 105 6.69 0.29 -5.86
C LEU A 105 6.47 -0.99 -6.72
N ILE A 106 7.28 -1.15 -7.76
CA ILE A 106 7.26 -2.35 -8.60
C ILE A 106 8.32 -3.37 -8.14
N SER A 107 9.52 -2.90 -7.83
CA SER A 107 10.62 -3.74 -7.38
C SER A 107 11.65 -2.90 -6.62
N ARG A 108 12.31 -3.52 -5.64
CA ARG A 108 13.44 -2.98 -4.91
C ARG A 108 14.60 -3.94 -5.10
N ASN A 109 15.63 -3.50 -5.82
CA ASN A 109 16.79 -4.33 -6.10
C ASN A 109 18.01 -3.78 -5.35
N ASN A 110 18.65 -4.62 -4.55
CA ASN A 110 19.98 -4.31 -4.03
C ASN A 110 21.01 -4.87 -5.02
N LEU A 111 21.71 -3.99 -5.73
CA LEU A 111 22.67 -4.39 -6.76
C LEU A 111 24.02 -4.86 -6.18
N LYS A 112 24.23 -4.75 -4.86
CA LYS A 112 25.54 -5.04 -4.22
C LYS A 112 25.58 -6.25 -3.27
N GLY A 113 24.44 -6.87 -2.95
CA GLY A 113 24.36 -8.22 -2.38
C GLY A 113 24.63 -8.36 -0.87
N GLY A 114 23.76 -9.13 -0.21
CA GLY A 114 23.78 -9.51 1.21
C GLY A 114 22.39 -9.32 1.84
N GLU A 115 21.63 -10.40 2.06
CA GLU A 115 20.28 -10.39 2.66
C GLU A 115 20.26 -10.08 4.17
N ASP A 116 21.42 -9.84 4.79
CA ASP A 116 21.57 -9.77 6.25
C ASP A 116 21.47 -8.37 6.88
N ASP A 117 21.13 -7.32 6.11
CA ASP A 117 21.03 -5.94 6.64
C ASP A 117 19.58 -5.37 6.63
N ILE A 118 18.57 -6.15 7.05
CA ILE A 118 17.20 -5.63 7.31
C ILE A 118 16.72 -6.01 8.71
#